data_AF-A0A2Z7CZM3-F1
#
_entry.id   AF-A0A2Z7CZM3-F1
#
_cell.length_a   1.000
_cell.length_b   1.000
_cell.length_c   1.000
_cell.angle_alpha   90.00
_cell.angle_beta   90.00
_cell.angle_gamma   90.00
#
_symmetry.space_group_name_H-M   'P 1'
#
loop_
_entity.id
_entity.type
_entity.pdbx_description
1 polymer ?
#
loop_
_entity_poly.entity_id
_entity_poly.type
_entity_poly.pdbx_seq_one_letter_code
_entity_poly.pdbx_strand_id
1 'polypeptide(L)'
;MMVFDEFTFFSDRHPGIIKAIHLVFPSIYHAYCLRHLVDNFVKQVMRSYPLHNKNHWSSIFKKTAYAPSKQEFEAHINNIILSTPLARDFITNSSPECWANALFPGNRWGTINNNIAESWNNWIKAARFLPIVAMVDHIRI
;
A
#
# COMPACT_ATOMS: atom_id res chain seq x y z
N MET A 1 -32.66 3.61 -5.78
CA MET A 1 -31.35 3.90 -5.15
C MET A 1 -30.52 2.64 -5.31
N MET A 2 -29.58 2.61 -6.27
CA MET A 2 -28.72 1.43 -6.45
C MET A 2 -27.72 1.41 -5.29
N VAL A 3 -27.85 0.40 -4.42
CA VAL A 3 -26.85 0.07 -3.42
C VAL A 3 -25.70 -0.55 -4.21
N PHE A 4 -24.63 0.22 -4.45
CA PHE A 4 -23.36 -0.40 -4.83
C PHE A 4 -22.83 -1.08 -3.58
N ASP A 5 -22.52 -2.37 -3.66
CA ASP A 5 -21.68 -3.02 -2.66
C ASP A 5 -20.43 -2.14 -2.47
N GLU A 6 -20.13 -1.72 -1.23
CA GLU A 6 -18.98 -0.89 -0.91
C GLU A 6 -17.69 -1.61 -1.33
N PHE A 7 -17.16 -1.30 -2.51
CA PHE A 7 -15.88 -1.81 -2.97
C PHE A 7 -14.75 -0.86 -2.57
N THR A 8 -13.58 -1.41 -2.29
CA THR A 8 -12.38 -0.65 -1.92
C THR A 8 -11.42 -0.62 -3.11
N PHE A 9 -10.96 0.56 -3.52
CA PHE A 9 -9.82 0.64 -4.43
C PHE A 9 -8.54 0.26 -3.69
N PHE A 10 -7.71 -0.55 -4.33
CA PHE A 10 -6.43 -0.97 -3.77
C PHE A 10 -5.32 -0.71 -4.77
N SER A 11 -4.37 0.17 -4.43
CA SER A 11 -3.27 0.52 -5.32
C SER A 11 -2.05 1.02 -4.55
N ASP A 12 -1.00 1.44 -5.26
CA ASP A 12 0.05 2.24 -4.66
C ASP A 12 -0.44 3.65 -4.24
N ARG A 13 0.45 4.39 -3.57
CA ARG A 13 0.25 5.75 -3.03
C ARG A 13 0.65 6.86 -4.04
N HIS A 14 0.76 6.58 -5.32
CA HIS A 14 1.21 7.57 -6.29
C HIS A 14 0.23 8.76 -6.32
N PRO A 15 0.72 10.03 -6.24
CA PRO A 15 -0.17 11.20 -6.17
C PRO A 15 -1.18 11.30 -7.32
N GLY A 16 -0.79 10.83 -8.51
CA GLY A 16 -1.68 10.77 -9.67
C GLY A 16 -2.86 9.80 -9.47
N ILE A 17 -2.63 8.65 -8.84
CA ILE A 17 -3.68 7.66 -8.59
C ILE A 17 -4.65 8.15 -7.51
N ILE A 18 -4.11 8.68 -6.40
CA ILE A 18 -4.91 9.27 -5.32
C ILE A 18 -5.85 10.36 -5.89
N LYS A 19 -5.30 11.28 -6.69
CA LYS A 19 -6.09 12.33 -7.36
C LYS A 19 -7.16 11.75 -8.28
N ALA A 20 -6.82 10.76 -9.10
CA ALA A 20 -7.76 10.16 -10.05
C ALA A 20 -8.91 9.43 -9.33
N ILE A 21 -8.64 8.68 -8.27
CA ILE A 21 -9.67 7.99 -7.48
C ILE A 21 -10.61 9.01 -6.85
N HIS A 22 -10.10 10.07 -6.21
CA HIS A 22 -10.96 11.09 -5.62
C HIS A 22 -11.80 11.85 -6.66
N LEU A 23 -11.28 12.03 -7.88
CA LEU A 23 -12.00 12.71 -8.95
C LEU A 23 -13.15 11.86 -9.51
N VAL A 24 -12.92 10.56 -9.72
CA VAL A 24 -13.88 9.66 -10.39
C VAL A 24 -14.79 8.94 -9.39
N PHE A 25 -14.29 8.64 -8.20
CA PHE A 25 -14.95 7.85 -7.15
C PHE A 25 -14.79 8.52 -5.77
N PRO A 26 -15.38 9.72 -5.55
CA PRO A 26 -15.13 10.53 -4.36
C PRO A 26 -15.56 9.88 -3.05
N SER A 27 -16.53 8.96 -3.10
CA SER A 27 -17.11 8.30 -1.92
C SER A 27 -16.53 6.91 -1.65
N ILE A 28 -15.55 6.45 -2.45
CA ILE A 28 -14.97 5.11 -2.31
C ILE A 28 -13.70 5.14 -1.46
N TYR A 29 -13.54 4.14 -0.60
CA TYR A 29 -12.32 3.95 0.17
C TYR A 29 -11.12 3.56 -0.71
N HIS A 30 -9.96 4.11 -0.38
CA HIS A 30 -8.70 3.81 -1.05
C HIS A 30 -7.71 3.18 -0.07
N ALA A 31 -7.48 1.88 -0.22
CA ALA A 31 -6.47 1.15 0.52
C ALA A 31 -5.11 1.21 -0.20
N TYR A 32 -4.05 1.48 0.55
CA TYR A 32 -2.69 1.51 0.02
C TYR A 32 -2.02 0.14 0.12
N CYS A 33 -1.26 -0.17 -0.92
CA CYS A 33 -0.43 -1.37 -0.96
C CYS A 33 0.69 -1.33 0.08
N LEU A 34 0.65 -2.27 1.03
CA LEU A 34 1.64 -2.36 2.10
C LEU A 34 3.06 -2.60 1.58
N ARG A 35 3.21 -3.38 0.50
CA ARG A 35 4.53 -3.65 -0.09
C ARG A 35 5.23 -2.35 -0.49
N HIS A 36 4.55 -1.53 -1.30
CA HIS A 36 5.08 -0.24 -1.74
C HIS A 36 5.27 0.73 -0.56
N LEU A 37 4.40 0.68 0.44
CA LEU A 37 4.53 1.49 1.64
C LEU A 37 5.79 1.12 2.46
N VAL A 38 6.07 -0.17 2.62
CA VAL A 38 7.29 -0.67 3.28
C VAL A 38 8.53 -0.29 2.47
N ASP A 39 8.49 -0.41 1.15
CA ASP A 39 9.61 0.01 0.29
C ASP A 39 9.89 1.52 0.45
N ASN A 40 8.84 2.33 0.52
CA ASN A 40 8.97 3.77 0.78
C ASN A 40 9.53 4.05 2.17
N PHE A 41 9.08 3.34 3.19
CA PHE A 41 9.62 3.44 4.56
C PHE A 41 11.12 3.12 4.58
N VAL A 42 11.54 2.02 3.95
CA VAL A 42 12.96 1.64 3.87
C VAL A 42 13.79 2.69 3.13
N LYS A 43 13.27 3.23 2.02
CA LYS A 43 13.96 4.23 1.20
C LYS A 43 14.10 5.59 1.89
N GLN A 44 13.08 6.02 2.64
CA GLN A 44 13.02 7.37 3.21
C GLN A 44 13.55 7.42 4.65
N VAL A 45 13.22 6.41 5.45
CA VAL A 45 13.52 6.40 6.90
C VAL A 45 14.78 5.59 7.18
N MET A 46 14.94 4.45 6.50
CA MET A 46 16.01 3.49 6.83
C MET A 46 17.18 3.54 5.84
N ARG A 47 17.30 4.59 5.02
CA ARG A 47 18.27 4.66 3.90
C ARG A 47 19.69 4.24 4.30
N SER A 48 20.18 4.80 5.39
CA SER A 48 21.55 4.62 5.90
C SER A 48 21.73 3.42 6.83
N TYR A 49 20.67 2.66 7.12
CA TYR A 49 20.75 1.53 8.05
C TYR A 49 21.28 0.26 7.35
N PRO A 50 21.96 -0.63 8.10
CA PRO A 50 22.34 -1.95 7.61
C PRO A 50 21.14 -2.78 7.13
N LEU A 51 21.39 -3.75 6.25
CA LEU A 51 20.33 -4.58 5.67
C LEU A 51 19.54 -5.37 6.72
N HIS A 52 20.21 -5.89 7.76
CA HIS A 52 19.53 -6.63 8.82
C HIS A 52 18.54 -5.76 9.61
N ASN A 53 18.90 -4.50 9.92
CA ASN A 53 17.96 -3.54 10.52
C ASN A 53 16.80 -3.25 9.57
N LYS A 54 17.07 -3.03 8.28
CA LYS A 54 16.02 -2.79 7.28
C LYS A 54 15.00 -3.93 7.25
N ASN A 55 15.48 -5.19 7.27
CA ASN A 55 14.61 -6.37 7.29
C ASN A 55 13.81 -6.49 8.59
N HIS A 56 14.47 -6.29 9.74
CA HIS A 56 13.83 -6.31 11.05
C HIS A 56 12.70 -5.28 11.14
N TRP A 57 12.98 -4.02 10.82
CA TRP A 57 12.01 -2.94 10.87
C TRP A 57 10.91 -3.06 9.80
N SER A 58 11.22 -3.60 8.62
CA SER A 58 10.20 -3.95 7.62
C SER A 58 9.23 -5.01 8.13
N SER A 59 9.73 -6.00 8.88
CA SER A 59 8.89 -7.04 9.49
C SER A 59 7.97 -6.45 10.57
N ILE A 60 8.50 -5.59 11.44
CA ILE A 60 7.70 -4.89 12.45
C ILE A 60 6.66 -3.97 11.79
N PHE A 61 7.04 -3.21 10.77
CA PHE A 61 6.13 -2.34 10.03
C PHE A 61 4.97 -3.14 9.41
N LYS A 62 5.26 -4.31 8.82
CA LYS A 62 4.21 -5.21 8.32
C LYS A 62 3.29 -5.66 9.45
N LYS A 63 3.83 -6.16 10.57
CA LYS A 63 3.02 -6.55 11.75
C LYS A 63 2.13 -5.41 12.25
N THR A 64 2.67 -4.19 12.24
CA THR A 64 1.93 -2.97 12.60
C THR A 64 0.73 -2.76 11.69
N ALA A 65 0.92 -2.87 10.37
CA ALA A 65 -0.17 -2.76 9.40
C ALA A 65 -1.25 -3.84 9.58
N TYR A 66 -0.87 -5.04 10.03
CA TYR A 66 -1.79 -6.15 10.31
C TYR A 66 -2.40 -6.13 11.72
N ALA A 67 -2.06 -5.14 12.57
CA ALA A 67 -2.57 -5.10 13.94
C ALA A 67 -4.12 -5.16 13.95
N PRO A 68 -4.72 -6.03 14.78
CA PRO A 68 -6.17 -6.22 14.83
C PRO A 68 -6.88 -5.10 15.60
N SER A 69 -6.17 -4.40 16.48
CA SER A 69 -6.72 -3.34 17.33
C SER A 69 -5.91 -2.06 17.24
N LYS A 70 -6.56 -0.92 17.49
CA LYS A 70 -5.92 0.39 17.52
C LYS A 70 -4.84 0.45 18.61
N GLN A 71 -5.07 -0.19 19.75
CA GLN A 71 -4.10 -0.27 20.84
C GLN A 71 -2.81 -0.99 20.41
N GLU A 72 -2.92 -2.14 19.75
CA GLU A 72 -1.75 -2.87 19.23
C GLU A 72 -1.04 -2.11 18.12
N PHE A 73 -1.81 -1.44 17.24
CA PHE A 73 -1.25 -0.56 16.22
C PHE A 73 -0.39 0.53 16.84
N GLU A 74 -0.94 1.28 17.81
CA GLU A 74 -0.24 2.36 18.50
C GLU A 74 0.99 1.87 19.26
N ALA A 75 0.91 0.71 19.93
CA ALA A 75 2.04 0.11 20.62
C ALA A 75 3.21 -0.20 19.66
N HIS A 76 2.91 -0.79 18.49
CA HIS A 76 3.94 -1.06 17.49
C HIS A 76 4.53 0.21 16.88
N ILE A 77 3.70 1.21 16.58
CA ILE A 77 4.15 2.51 16.05
C ILE A 77 5.09 3.20 17.05
N ASN A 78 4.73 3.20 18.34
CA ASN A 78 5.56 3.78 19.38
C ASN A 78 6.93 3.08 19.47
N ASN A 79 6.97 1.75 19.37
CA ASN A 79 8.23 0.99 19.32
C ASN A 79 9.10 1.39 18.12
N ILE A 80 8.51 1.51 16.92
CA ILE A 80 9.22 1.96 15.71
C ILE A 80 9.79 3.38 15.92
N ILE A 81 8.98 4.30 16.42
CA ILE A 81 9.38 5.71 16.60
C ILE A 81 10.49 5.86 17.64
N LEU A 82 10.44 5.10 18.74
CA LEU A 82 11.48 5.12 19.77
C LEU A 82 12.85 4.71 19.21
N SER A 83 12.86 3.72 18.33
CA SER A 83 14.10 3.23 17.72
C SER A 83 14.54 4.02 16.49
N THR A 84 13.60 4.70 15.83
CA THR A 84 13.86 5.46 14.61
C THR A 84 12.98 6.71 14.59
N PRO A 85 13.45 7.83 15.18
CA PRO A 85 12.66 9.06 15.29
C PRO A 85 12.15 9.61 13.95
N LEU A 86 12.93 9.43 12.87
CA LEU A 86 12.55 9.79 11.49
C LEU A 86 11.29 9.05 10.99
N ALA A 87 10.92 7.93 11.61
CA ALA A 87 9.71 7.20 11.28
C ALA A 87 8.44 7.99 11.63
N ARG A 88 8.49 8.89 12.63
CA ARG A 88 7.33 9.67 13.08
C ARG A 88 6.71 10.45 11.92
N ASP A 89 7.52 11.24 11.23
CA ASP A 89 7.04 12.10 10.14
C ASP A 89 6.55 11.25 8.96
N PHE A 90 7.22 10.14 8.67
CA PHE A 90 6.77 9.21 7.63
C PHE A 90 5.39 8.64 7.96
N ILE A 91 5.20 8.13 9.18
CA ILE A 91 3.95 7.49 9.61
C ILE A 91 2.80 8.51 9.58
N THR A 92 3.00 9.69 10.16
CA THR A 92 1.99 10.77 10.17
C THR A 92 1.58 11.16 8.74
N ASN A 93 2.54 11.28 7.83
CA ASN A 93 2.28 11.68 6.45
C ASN A 93 1.84 10.52 5.53
N SER A 94 1.73 9.30 6.04
CA SER A 94 1.43 8.10 5.24
C SER A 94 -0.06 7.77 5.13
N SER A 95 -0.93 8.53 5.80
CA SER A 95 -2.36 8.22 5.97
C SER A 95 -2.58 6.81 6.54
N PRO A 96 -2.29 6.58 7.84
CA PRO A 96 -2.52 5.30 8.52
C PRO A 96 -3.90 4.68 8.27
N GLU A 97 -4.93 5.51 8.17
CA GLU A 97 -6.30 5.15 7.81
C GLU A 97 -6.42 4.45 6.46
N CYS A 98 -5.45 4.56 5.55
CA CYS A 98 -5.46 3.92 4.24
C CYS A 98 -4.70 2.58 4.21
N TRP A 99 -3.86 2.24 5.21
CA TRP A 99 -3.04 1.02 5.17
C TRP A 99 -3.03 0.18 6.45
N ALA A 100 -3.35 0.74 7.61
CA ALA A 100 -3.45 0.00 8.86
C ALA A 100 -4.79 -0.74 8.95
N ASN A 101 -4.78 -2.02 9.28
CA ASN A 101 -5.99 -2.84 9.38
C ASN A 101 -6.92 -2.32 10.49
N ALA A 102 -6.38 -2.04 11.66
CA ALA A 102 -7.11 -1.49 12.80
C ALA A 102 -7.76 -0.12 12.57
N LEU A 103 -7.35 0.63 11.54
CA LEU A 103 -7.81 1.99 11.28
C LEU A 103 -8.63 2.13 10.00
N PHE A 104 -8.65 1.10 9.15
CA PHE A 104 -9.32 1.20 7.87
C PHE A 104 -10.83 1.25 8.06
N PRO A 105 -11.53 2.23 7.46
CA PRO A 105 -12.98 2.33 7.59
C PRO A 105 -13.73 1.33 6.69
N GLY A 106 -13.13 0.89 5.58
CA GLY A 106 -13.78 0.00 4.61
C GLY A 106 -13.49 -1.49 4.84
N ASN A 107 -13.91 -2.31 3.87
CA ASN A 107 -13.61 -3.74 3.86
C ASN A 107 -12.37 -4.03 2.99
N ARG A 108 -11.31 -4.61 3.58
CA ARG A 108 -10.11 -5.08 2.84
C ARG A 108 -10.08 -6.58 2.54
N TRP A 109 -10.97 -7.36 3.15
CA TRP A 109 -11.05 -8.82 2.96
C TRP A 109 -9.68 -9.54 3.09
N GLY A 110 -8.80 -9.05 3.97
CA GLY A 110 -7.44 -9.59 4.14
C GLY A 110 -6.44 -9.25 3.02
N THR A 111 -6.85 -8.51 1.99
CA THR A 111 -5.99 -8.09 0.87
C THR A 111 -5.19 -6.85 1.27
N ILE A 112 -3.89 -7.03 1.51
CA ILE A 112 -2.97 -5.94 1.90
C ILE A 112 -1.77 -5.85 0.93
N ASN A 113 -1.65 -6.79 0.00
CA ASN A 113 -0.53 -6.94 -0.93
C ASN A 113 -1.03 -6.85 -2.39
N ASN A 114 -0.31 -6.15 -3.27
CA ASN A 114 -0.70 -5.97 -4.68
C ASN A 114 -0.13 -7.04 -5.61
N ASN A 115 -0.04 -8.28 -5.12
CA ASN A 115 0.61 -9.37 -5.83
C ASN A 115 -0.05 -9.66 -7.20
N ILE A 116 -1.38 -9.53 -7.28
CA ILE A 116 -2.13 -9.77 -8.52
C ILE A 116 -1.78 -8.70 -9.56
N ALA A 117 -1.88 -7.41 -9.22
CA ALA A 117 -1.56 -6.36 -10.19
C ALA A 117 -0.07 -6.35 -10.54
N GLU A 118 0.81 -6.72 -9.60
CA GLU A 118 2.24 -6.86 -9.89
C GLU A 118 2.53 -8.02 -10.84
N SER A 119 1.89 -9.17 -10.61
CA SER A 119 2.00 -10.33 -11.51
C SER A 119 1.52 -9.97 -12.91
N TRP A 120 0.36 -9.30 -13.01
CA TRP A 120 -0.16 -8.78 -14.26
C TRP A 120 0.80 -7.80 -14.93
N ASN A 121 1.27 -6.79 -14.19
CA ASN A 121 2.19 -5.77 -14.69
C ASN A 121 3.52 -6.38 -15.18
N ASN A 122 3.99 -7.44 -14.54
CA ASN A 122 5.17 -8.18 -14.97
C ASN A 122 4.88 -9.01 -16.23
N TRP A 123 3.72 -9.65 -16.32
CA TRP A 123 3.31 -10.43 -17.49
C TRP A 123 3.20 -9.54 -18.74
N ILE A 124 2.52 -8.40 -18.66
CA ILE A 124 2.34 -7.48 -19.80
C ILE A 124 3.55 -6.57 -20.07
N LYS A 125 4.64 -6.71 -19.30
CA LYS A 125 5.74 -5.74 -19.31
C LYS A 125 6.40 -5.59 -20.69
N ALA A 126 6.48 -6.66 -21.46
CA ALA A 126 6.97 -6.62 -22.84
C ALA A 126 5.88 -6.14 -23.80
N ALA A 127 4.64 -6.62 -23.61
CA ALA A 127 3.49 -6.34 -24.47
C ALA A 127 3.11 -4.85 -24.52
N ARG A 128 3.23 -4.13 -23.39
CA ARG A 128 2.86 -2.71 -23.29
C ARG A 128 3.67 -1.76 -24.18
N PHE A 129 4.78 -2.24 -24.75
CA PHE A 129 5.62 -1.49 -25.69
C PHE A 129 5.30 -1.80 -27.15
N LEU A 130 4.36 -2.72 -27.41
CA LEU A 130 3.92 -3.07 -28.75
C LEU A 130 2.85 -2.08 -29.25
N PRO A 131 2.68 -1.95 -30.58
CA PRO A 131 1.50 -1.30 -31.15
C PRO A 131 0.20 -1.91 -30.61
N ILE A 132 -0.87 -1.11 -30.51
CA ILE A 132 -2.13 -1.50 -29.84
C ILE A 132 -2.64 -2.87 -30.30
N VAL A 133 -2.64 -3.13 -31.61
CA VAL A 133 -3.11 -4.42 -32.16
C VAL A 133 -2.27 -5.59 -31.63
N ALA A 134 -0.94 -5.47 -31.71
CA ALA A 134 -0.03 -6.51 -31.25
C ALA A 134 -0.05 -6.66 -29.72
N MET A 135 -0.28 -5.58 -28.97
CA MET A 135 -0.49 -5.65 -27.53
C MET A 135 -1.77 -6.42 -27.18
N VAL A 136 -2.90 -6.11 -27.87
CA VAL A 136 -4.19 -6.80 -27.67
C VAL A 136 -4.08 -8.29 -28.00
N ASP A 137 -3.41 -8.64 -29.09
CA ASP A 137 -3.19 -10.04 -29.46
C ASP A 137 -2.30 -10.76 -28.43
N HIS A 138 -1.30 -10.09 -27.87
CA HIS A 138 -0.40 -10.67 -26.87
C HIS A 138 -1.09 -10.94 -25.51
N ILE A 139 -2.04 -10.11 -25.11
CA ILE A 139 -2.79 -10.27 -23.84
C ILE A 139 -4.04 -11.15 -24.00
N ARG A 140 -4.34 -11.61 -25.23
CA ARG A 140 -5.48 -12.46 -25.52
C ARG A 140 -5.18 -13.87 -25.02
N ILE A 141 -6.04 -14.38 -24.14
CA ILE A 141 -6.02 -15.76 -23.62
C ILE A 141 -6.98 -16.62 -24.44
#